data_AF-A0A3S1NEN4-F1
#
_entry.id   AF-A0A3S1NEN4-F1
#
_cell.length_a   1.000
_cell.length_b   1.000
_cell.length_c   1.000
_cell.angle_alpha   90.00
_cell.angle_beta   90.00
_cell.angle_gamma   90.00
#
_symmetry.space_group_name_H-M   'P 1'
#
loop_
_entity.id
_entity.type
_entity.pdbx_description
1 polymer ?
#
loop_
_entity_poly.entity_id
_entity_poly.type
_entity_poly.pdbx_seq_one_letter_code
_entity_poly.pdbx_strand_id
1 'polypeptide(L)'
;MGVAEEFDLVNVGAASERFFRLYHTHCVSPNRDTLFSLLEAGHSLNDRLKVGADLDFFDVQEFAALKCLRNYFHHQQELRHVVSLIPIGSYPIVADLMTLCLVPRDIVVAAIETTRRYQEETRQACQRMFHWYGSVVNINPALFNFVVAAYERLKICGVPLAGEAIEDFEASYHYEKEHNLPHAVDGRLATSAGNIDDLLTDILNAAPL
;
A
#
# COMPACT_ATOMS: atom_id res chain seq x y z
N MET A 1 16.54 9.51 -28.46
CA MET A 1 16.55 9.60 -27.00
C MET A 1 17.67 10.53 -26.59
N GLY A 2 17.33 11.64 -25.95
CA GLY A 2 18.28 12.67 -25.53
C GLY A 2 18.85 12.39 -24.14
N VAL A 3 20.01 12.95 -23.83
CA VAL A 3 20.69 12.84 -22.52
C VAL A 3 19.80 13.26 -21.33
N ALA A 4 18.85 14.17 -21.56
CA ALA A 4 17.87 14.59 -20.56
C ALA A 4 16.84 13.50 -20.22
N GLU A 5 16.28 12.81 -21.23
CA GLU A 5 15.35 11.69 -21.03
C GLU A 5 16.03 10.53 -20.28
N GLU A 6 17.32 10.29 -20.56
CA GLU A 6 18.11 9.26 -19.88
C GLU A 6 18.36 9.59 -18.40
N PHE A 7 18.69 10.86 -18.09
CA PHE A 7 18.89 11.31 -16.71
C PHE A 7 17.62 11.26 -15.87
N ASP A 8 16.48 11.55 -16.50
CA ASP A 8 15.18 11.54 -15.85
C ASP A 8 14.72 10.12 -15.48
N LEU A 9 14.93 9.14 -16.37
CA LEU A 9 14.64 7.73 -16.08
C LEU A 9 15.56 7.15 -15.00
N VAL A 10 16.81 7.61 -14.88
CA VAL A 10 17.71 7.23 -13.79
C VAL A 10 17.16 7.68 -12.42
N ASN A 11 16.59 8.89 -12.34
CA ASN A 11 15.96 9.37 -11.10
C ASN A 11 14.71 8.56 -10.74
N VAL A 12 13.93 8.13 -11.73
CA VAL A 12 12.79 7.22 -11.51
C VAL A 12 13.27 5.86 -11.05
N GLY A 13 14.35 5.33 -11.64
CA GLY A 13 14.98 4.06 -11.22
C GLY A 13 15.41 4.09 -9.75
N ALA A 14 16.12 5.13 -9.33
CA ALA A 14 16.54 5.29 -7.93
C ALA A 14 15.35 5.42 -6.96
N ALA A 15 14.28 6.13 -7.35
CA ALA A 15 13.06 6.21 -6.55
C ALA A 15 12.35 4.86 -6.46
N SER A 16 12.38 4.07 -7.54
CA SER A 16 11.81 2.72 -7.61
C SER A 16 12.55 1.77 -6.68
N GLU A 17 13.89 1.73 -6.74
CA GLU A 17 14.72 0.92 -5.84
C GLU A 17 14.41 1.24 -4.37
N ARG A 18 14.33 2.53 -4.02
CA ARG A 18 13.96 2.97 -2.67
C ARG A 18 12.56 2.48 -2.26
N PHE A 19 11.59 2.55 -3.18
CA PHE A 19 10.23 2.09 -2.93
C PHE A 19 10.17 0.58 -2.65
N PHE A 20 10.76 -0.24 -3.52
CA PHE A 20 10.79 -1.70 -3.33
C PHE A 20 11.58 -2.12 -2.09
N ARG A 21 12.69 -1.45 -1.77
CA ARG A 21 13.45 -1.73 -0.53
C ARG A 21 12.62 -1.46 0.73
N LEU A 22 11.85 -0.38 0.74
CA LEU A 22 10.95 -0.06 1.85
C LEU A 22 9.76 -1.01 1.90
N TYR A 23 9.26 -1.46 0.75
CA TYR A 23 8.23 -2.48 0.67
C TYR A 23 8.74 -3.82 1.25
N HIS A 24 9.90 -4.29 0.81
CA HIS A 24 10.54 -5.49 1.35
C HIS A 24 10.71 -5.40 2.88
N THR A 25 11.19 -4.26 3.38
CA THR A 25 11.34 -4.05 4.83
C THR A 25 9.99 -4.09 5.55
N HIS A 26 8.94 -3.52 4.95
CA HIS A 26 7.59 -3.58 5.50
C HIS A 26 7.03 -5.01 5.51
N CYS A 27 7.33 -5.84 4.51
CA CYS A 27 6.92 -7.24 4.47
C CYS A 27 7.63 -8.08 5.53
N VAL A 28 8.93 -7.86 5.76
CA VAL A 28 9.74 -8.67 6.67
C VAL A 28 9.61 -8.24 8.13
N SER A 29 9.53 -6.94 8.39
CA SER A 29 9.46 -6.39 9.75
C SER A 29 8.46 -5.22 9.82
N PRO A 30 7.15 -5.51 9.64
CA PRO A 30 6.13 -4.48 9.60
C PRO A 30 6.03 -3.74 10.94
N ASN A 31 6.20 -2.43 10.87
CA ASN A 31 5.87 -1.50 11.95
C ASN A 31 5.37 -0.17 11.37
N ARG A 32 4.88 0.72 12.24
CA ARG A 32 4.32 2.02 11.85
C ARG A 32 5.31 2.82 11.00
N ASP A 33 6.60 2.86 11.37
CA ASP A 33 7.63 3.61 10.63
C ASP A 33 7.86 3.06 9.22
N THR A 34 7.89 1.73 9.06
CA THR A 34 8.02 1.09 7.75
C THR A 34 6.82 1.39 6.86
N LEU A 35 5.59 1.37 7.42
CA LEU A 35 4.37 1.72 6.69
C LEU A 35 4.43 3.17 6.20
N PHE A 36 4.70 4.13 7.09
CA PHE A 36 4.74 5.55 6.69
C PHE A 36 5.89 5.84 5.73
N SER A 37 7.05 5.20 5.92
CA SER A 37 8.17 5.30 4.97
C SER A 37 7.79 4.78 3.58
N LEU A 38 7.06 3.67 3.51
CA LEU A 38 6.56 3.10 2.25
C LEU A 38 5.53 4.00 1.59
N LEU A 39 4.55 4.53 2.33
CA LEU A 39 3.55 5.47 1.80
C LEU A 39 4.21 6.75 1.24
N GLU A 40 5.18 7.32 1.95
CA GLU A 40 5.94 8.48 1.47
C GLU A 40 6.80 8.13 0.25
N ALA A 41 7.39 6.93 0.20
CA ALA A 41 8.16 6.47 -0.95
C ALA A 41 7.27 6.27 -2.19
N GLY A 42 6.05 5.73 -2.03
CA GLY A 42 5.10 5.59 -3.13
C GLY A 42 4.68 6.95 -3.70
N HIS A 43 4.44 7.94 -2.83
CA HIS A 43 4.16 9.30 -3.29
C HIS A 43 5.37 9.94 -3.98
N SER A 44 6.57 9.81 -3.41
CA SER A 44 7.79 10.31 -4.03
C SER A 44 8.06 9.65 -5.39
N LEU A 45 7.77 8.35 -5.53
CA LEU A 45 7.91 7.63 -6.79
C LEU A 45 6.94 8.20 -7.84
N ASN A 46 5.68 8.45 -7.47
CA ASN A 46 4.71 9.11 -8.35
C ASN A 46 5.23 10.45 -8.89
N ASP A 47 5.77 11.30 -8.01
CA ASP A 47 6.26 12.63 -8.41
C ASP A 47 7.46 12.52 -9.37
N ARG A 48 8.35 11.55 -9.14
CA ARG A 48 9.48 11.28 -10.05
C ARG A 48 9.04 10.71 -11.39
N LEU A 49 8.07 9.79 -11.38
CA LEU A 49 7.50 9.23 -12.61
C LEU A 49 6.83 10.33 -13.45
N LYS A 50 6.15 11.28 -12.81
CA LYS A 50 5.50 12.39 -13.51
C LYS A 50 6.50 13.32 -14.17
N VAL A 51 7.60 13.60 -13.48
CA VAL A 51 8.66 14.44 -14.06
C VAL A 51 9.42 13.69 -15.15
N GLY A 52 9.78 12.43 -14.91
CA GLY A 52 10.75 11.74 -15.77
C GLY A 52 10.18 10.90 -16.90
N ALA A 53 8.88 10.60 -16.89
CA ALA A 53 8.22 9.83 -17.94
C ALA A 53 6.85 10.43 -18.36
N ASP A 54 6.47 11.60 -17.83
CA ASP A 54 5.13 12.21 -17.98
C ASP A 54 3.96 11.27 -17.63
N LEU A 55 4.20 10.31 -16.73
CA LEU A 55 3.24 9.31 -16.27
C LEU A 55 3.04 9.41 -14.76
N ASP A 56 1.90 8.96 -14.26
CA ASP A 56 1.59 8.98 -12.83
C ASP A 56 0.77 7.74 -12.44
N PHE A 57 0.38 7.69 -11.17
CA PHE A 57 -0.47 6.64 -10.62
C PHE A 57 -1.90 7.12 -10.33
N PHE A 58 -2.35 8.27 -10.85
CA PHE A 58 -3.67 8.79 -10.50
C PHE A 58 -4.84 7.98 -11.07
N ASP A 59 -4.59 7.17 -12.09
CA ASP A 59 -5.52 6.16 -12.61
C ASP A 59 -5.55 4.86 -11.76
N VAL A 60 -4.56 4.64 -10.90
CA VAL A 60 -4.51 3.48 -9.98
C VAL A 60 -5.29 3.81 -8.71
N GLN A 61 -6.40 3.10 -8.51
CA GLN A 61 -7.33 3.39 -7.42
C GLN A 61 -6.68 3.16 -6.05
N GLU A 62 -5.84 2.15 -5.92
CA GLU A 62 -5.08 1.85 -4.71
C GLU A 62 -4.18 3.02 -4.33
N PHE A 63 -3.48 3.62 -5.31
CA PHE A 63 -2.66 4.80 -5.08
C PHE A 63 -3.49 5.98 -4.62
N ALA A 64 -4.63 6.25 -5.27
CA ALA A 64 -5.52 7.34 -4.88
C ALA A 64 -6.01 7.19 -3.43
N ALA A 65 -6.42 5.98 -3.05
CA ALA A 65 -6.87 5.66 -1.69
C ALA A 65 -5.73 5.83 -0.65
N LEU A 66 -4.56 5.24 -0.92
CA LEU A 66 -3.40 5.30 -0.02
C LEU A 66 -2.83 6.72 0.11
N LYS A 67 -2.81 7.50 -0.99
CA LYS A 67 -2.36 8.90 -1.00
C LYS A 67 -3.19 9.75 -0.05
N CYS A 68 -4.51 9.51 0.04
CA CYS A 68 -5.40 10.19 0.97
C CYS A 68 -4.94 10.00 2.42
N LEU A 69 -4.74 8.75 2.84
CA LEU A 69 -4.24 8.41 4.18
C LEU A 69 -2.85 8.99 4.43
N ARG A 70 -1.94 8.84 3.47
CA ARG A 70 -0.59 9.41 3.54
C ARG A 70 -0.65 10.92 3.83
N ASN A 71 -1.43 11.67 3.05
CA ASN A 71 -1.57 13.12 3.24
C ASN A 71 -2.10 13.46 4.64
N TYR A 72 -3.09 12.70 5.11
CA TYR A 72 -3.67 12.91 6.43
C TYR A 72 -2.65 12.67 7.55
N PHE A 73 -1.94 11.54 7.54
CA PHE A 73 -0.90 11.22 8.52
C PHE A 73 0.35 12.08 8.41
N HIS A 74 0.61 12.70 7.26
CA HIS A 74 1.69 13.66 7.09
C HIS A 74 1.38 14.96 7.85
N HIS A 75 0.14 15.43 7.78
CA HIS A 75 -0.32 16.64 8.45
C HIS A 75 -0.69 16.42 9.92
N GLN A 76 -1.13 15.21 10.28
CA GLN A 76 -1.51 14.81 11.63
C GLN A 76 -0.57 13.72 12.15
N GLN A 77 0.72 14.03 12.30
CA GLN A 77 1.74 13.04 12.67
C GLN A 77 1.42 12.32 13.98
N GLU A 78 0.77 13.00 14.92
CA GLU A 78 0.30 12.40 16.16
C GLU A 78 -0.61 11.19 15.88
N LEU A 79 -1.43 11.19 14.84
CA LEU A 79 -2.37 10.09 14.55
C LEU A 79 -1.69 8.85 13.98
N ARG A 80 -0.37 8.84 13.78
CA ARG A 80 0.36 7.66 13.29
C ARG A 80 0.31 6.48 14.25
N HIS A 81 0.15 6.72 15.56
CA HIS A 81 0.06 5.66 16.56
C HIS A 81 -1.25 4.86 16.49
N VAL A 82 -2.29 5.39 15.83
CA VAL A 82 -3.61 4.73 15.77
C VAL A 82 -3.65 3.57 14.77
N VAL A 83 -2.61 3.42 13.95
CA VAL A 83 -2.50 2.31 13.00
C VAL A 83 -1.96 1.08 13.71
N SER A 84 -2.63 -0.05 13.48
CA SER A 84 -2.29 -1.34 14.06
C SER A 84 -1.80 -2.30 12.98
N LEU A 85 -0.61 -2.86 13.19
CA LEU A 85 -0.02 -3.89 12.34
C LEU A 85 0.00 -5.19 13.10
N ILE A 86 -0.77 -6.18 12.64
CA ILE A 86 -1.09 -7.37 13.43
C ILE A 86 -0.77 -8.63 12.63
N PRO A 87 0.23 -9.42 13.03
CA PRO A 87 0.47 -10.73 12.46
C PRO A 87 -0.74 -11.66 12.72
N ILE A 88 -1.29 -12.29 11.68
CA ILE A 88 -2.51 -13.11 11.83
C ILE A 88 -2.24 -14.50 12.42
N GLY A 89 -0.99 -14.93 12.51
CA GLY A 89 -0.63 -16.33 12.81
C GLY A 89 -1.21 -16.90 14.11
N SER A 90 -1.57 -16.04 15.08
CA SER A 90 -2.16 -16.44 16.36
C SER A 90 -3.69 -16.30 16.40
N TYR A 91 -4.32 -15.84 15.33
CA TYR A 91 -5.75 -15.52 15.26
C TYR A 91 -6.47 -16.47 14.30
N PRO A 92 -7.76 -16.77 14.54
CA PRO A 92 -8.58 -17.61 13.66
C PRO A 92 -9.05 -16.81 12.43
N ILE A 93 -8.12 -16.15 11.73
CA ILE A 93 -8.37 -15.31 10.56
C ILE A 93 -7.81 -16.00 9.32
N VAL A 94 -8.66 -16.14 8.31
CA VAL A 94 -8.28 -16.53 6.95
C VAL A 94 -8.14 -15.25 6.13
N ALA A 95 -6.97 -15.07 5.53
CA ALA A 95 -6.63 -13.90 4.72
C ALA A 95 -5.54 -14.27 3.68
N ASP A 96 -5.42 -13.47 2.63
CA ASP A 96 -4.37 -13.63 1.62
C ASP A 96 -2.98 -13.20 2.14
N LEU A 97 -2.94 -12.29 3.13
CA LEU A 97 -1.71 -11.69 3.66
C LEU A 97 -1.53 -12.05 5.14
N MET A 98 -0.29 -12.33 5.54
CA MET A 98 0.06 -12.78 6.91
C MET A 98 0.04 -11.67 7.98
N THR A 99 -0.15 -10.42 7.55
CA THR A 99 -0.22 -9.25 8.43
C THR A 99 -1.47 -8.45 8.08
N LEU A 100 -2.19 -7.97 9.09
CA LEU A 100 -3.24 -6.97 8.93
C LEU A 100 -2.64 -5.58 9.10
N CYS A 101 -3.12 -4.62 8.31
CA CYS A 101 -2.84 -3.21 8.51
C CYS A 101 -4.17 -2.50 8.72
N LEU A 102 -4.51 -2.29 10.00
CA LEU A 102 -5.81 -1.80 10.43
C LEU A 102 -5.72 -0.32 10.79
N VAL A 103 -6.67 0.45 10.26
CA VAL A 103 -6.86 1.87 10.56
C VAL A 103 -8.28 2.06 11.10
N PRO A 104 -8.47 2.83 12.18
CA PRO A 104 -9.81 3.19 12.65
C PRO A 104 -10.63 3.87 11.54
N ARG A 105 -11.90 3.50 11.43
CA ARG A 105 -12.80 3.96 10.37
C ARG A 105 -12.95 5.48 10.35
N ASP A 106 -13.08 6.09 11.52
CA ASP A 106 -13.20 7.53 11.70
C ASP A 106 -11.97 8.28 11.16
N ILE A 107 -10.77 7.72 11.32
CA ILE A 107 -9.53 8.26 10.75
C ILE A 107 -9.56 8.21 9.22
N VAL A 108 -10.00 7.09 8.61
CA VAL A 108 -10.12 6.98 7.16
C VAL A 108 -11.17 7.97 6.62
N VAL A 109 -12.31 8.10 7.31
CA VAL A 109 -13.36 9.06 6.95
C VAL A 109 -12.84 10.50 7.04
N ALA A 110 -12.15 10.86 8.12
CA ALA A 110 -11.55 12.18 8.29
C ALA A 110 -10.50 12.49 7.21
N ALA A 111 -9.69 11.51 6.81
CA ALA A 111 -8.74 11.66 5.70
C ALA A 111 -9.46 12.00 4.38
N ILE A 112 -10.57 11.31 4.08
CA ILE A 112 -11.41 11.59 2.90
C ILE A 112 -12.01 13.00 3.01
N GLU A 113 -12.57 13.35 4.16
CA GLU A 113 -13.26 14.64 4.35
C GLU A 113 -12.32 15.85 4.27
N THR A 114 -11.07 15.68 4.68
CA THR A 114 -10.04 16.74 4.59
C THR A 114 -9.39 16.85 3.20
N THR A 115 -9.69 15.92 2.29
CA THR A 115 -9.20 15.96 0.91
C THR A 115 -9.86 17.09 0.12
N ARG A 116 -9.08 18.12 -0.26
CA ARG A 116 -9.61 19.35 -0.88
C ARG A 116 -9.99 19.22 -2.36
N ARG A 117 -9.27 18.39 -3.12
CA ARG A 117 -9.46 18.19 -4.56
C ARG A 117 -9.76 16.72 -4.82
N TYR A 118 -10.70 16.45 -5.71
CA TYR A 118 -11.11 15.10 -6.09
C TYR A 118 -11.61 14.26 -4.89
N GLN A 119 -12.37 14.92 -4.00
CA GLN A 119 -12.84 14.29 -2.76
C GLN A 119 -13.74 13.09 -3.04
N GLU A 120 -14.65 13.21 -4.01
CA GLU A 120 -15.60 12.15 -4.32
C GLU A 120 -14.91 10.96 -4.99
N GLU A 121 -13.97 11.22 -5.90
CA GLU A 121 -13.14 10.19 -6.52
C GLU A 121 -12.27 9.48 -5.47
N THR A 122 -11.70 10.23 -4.52
CA THR A 122 -10.95 9.67 -3.39
C THR A 122 -11.84 8.83 -2.49
N ARG A 123 -13.06 9.30 -2.18
CA ARG A 123 -14.05 8.55 -1.40
C ARG A 123 -14.36 7.21 -2.06
N GLN A 124 -14.61 7.23 -3.37
CA GLN A 124 -14.90 6.02 -4.13
C GLN A 124 -13.69 5.07 -4.19
N ALA A 125 -12.47 5.59 -4.35
CA ALA A 125 -11.26 4.80 -4.31
C ALA A 125 -11.10 4.09 -2.95
N CYS A 126 -11.24 4.81 -1.83
CA CYS A 126 -11.17 4.23 -0.49
C CYS A 126 -12.28 3.19 -0.25
N GLN A 127 -13.51 3.43 -0.72
CA GLN A 127 -14.61 2.49 -0.60
C GLN A 127 -14.40 1.20 -1.40
N ARG A 128 -13.76 1.30 -2.57
CA ARG A 128 -13.51 0.14 -3.44
C ARG A 128 -12.28 -0.66 -3.01
N MET A 129 -11.20 0.02 -2.62
CA MET A 129 -9.89 -0.61 -2.46
C MET A 129 -9.58 -1.02 -1.02
N PHE A 130 -10.18 -0.36 -0.03
CA PHE A 130 -10.04 -0.78 1.36
C PHE A 130 -11.16 -1.74 1.76
N HIS A 131 -10.87 -2.60 2.73
CA HIS A 131 -11.88 -3.49 3.30
C HIS A 131 -12.36 -2.97 4.64
N TRP A 132 -13.66 -2.73 4.74
CA TRP A 132 -14.30 -2.09 5.90
C TRP A 132 -14.97 -3.14 6.77
N TYR A 133 -14.59 -3.21 8.04
CA TYR A 133 -15.09 -4.17 9.02
C TYR A 133 -15.54 -3.41 10.27
N GLY A 134 -16.85 -3.20 10.43
CA GLY A 134 -17.40 -2.40 11.53
C GLY A 134 -16.73 -1.02 11.71
N SER A 135 -15.94 -0.90 12.78
CA SER A 135 -15.21 0.31 13.21
C SER A 135 -13.78 0.41 12.66
N VAL A 136 -13.32 -0.57 11.89
CA VAL A 136 -11.93 -0.67 11.41
C VAL A 136 -11.88 -0.86 9.90
N VAL A 137 -10.73 -0.53 9.32
CA VAL A 137 -10.49 -0.62 7.88
C VAL A 137 -9.15 -1.31 7.67
N ASN A 138 -9.14 -2.41 6.91
CA ASN A 138 -7.91 -3.06 6.50
C ASN A 138 -7.41 -2.44 5.19
N ILE A 139 -6.24 -1.82 5.24
CA ILE A 139 -5.60 -1.14 4.10
C ILE A 139 -4.49 -1.98 3.46
N ASN A 140 -4.11 -3.10 4.07
CA ASN A 140 -2.98 -3.90 3.60
C ASN A 140 -3.14 -4.42 2.16
N PRO A 141 -4.34 -4.89 1.75
CA PRO A 141 -4.54 -5.36 0.38
C PRO A 141 -4.32 -4.26 -0.68
N ALA A 142 -4.81 -3.04 -0.42
CA ALA A 142 -4.56 -1.90 -1.31
C ALA A 142 -3.08 -1.56 -1.39
N LEU A 143 -2.35 -1.63 -0.26
CA LEU A 143 -0.92 -1.40 -0.22
C LEU A 143 -0.15 -2.42 -1.09
N PHE A 144 -0.47 -3.70 -0.93
CA PHE A 144 0.13 -4.79 -1.71
C PHE A 144 -0.19 -4.64 -3.21
N ASN A 145 -1.47 -4.48 -3.56
CA ASN A 145 -1.91 -4.36 -4.95
C ASN A 145 -1.34 -3.10 -5.63
N PHE A 146 -1.15 -2.00 -4.88
CA PHE A 146 -0.47 -0.82 -5.41
C PHE A 146 1.00 -1.12 -5.79
N VAL A 147 1.72 -1.91 -5.00
CA VAL A 147 3.13 -2.26 -5.31
C VAL A 147 3.20 -3.07 -6.60
N VAL A 148 2.27 -4.01 -6.81
CA VAL A 148 2.14 -4.77 -8.05
C VAL A 148 1.86 -3.84 -9.24
N ALA A 149 0.86 -2.96 -9.11
CA ALA A 149 0.54 -1.99 -10.17
C ALA A 149 1.71 -1.04 -10.48
N ALA A 150 2.45 -0.63 -9.45
CA ALA A 150 3.64 0.20 -9.61
C ALA A 150 4.74 -0.55 -10.37
N TYR A 151 5.01 -1.81 -10.02
CA TYR A 151 5.96 -2.66 -10.73
C TYR A 151 5.61 -2.76 -12.22
N GLU A 152 4.38 -3.15 -12.53
CA GLU A 152 3.92 -3.35 -13.90
C GLU A 152 4.04 -2.06 -14.72
N ARG A 153 3.64 -0.92 -14.15
CA ARG A 153 3.79 0.37 -14.81
C ARG A 153 5.25 0.72 -15.08
N LEU A 154 6.13 0.55 -14.09
CA LEU A 154 7.56 0.83 -14.26
C LEU A 154 8.18 -0.02 -15.38
N LYS A 155 7.81 -1.31 -15.46
CA LYS A 155 8.25 -2.21 -16.54
C LYS A 155 7.72 -1.77 -17.90
N ILE A 156 6.44 -1.40 -18.00
CA ILE A 156 5.83 -0.89 -19.25
C ILE A 156 6.53 0.39 -19.73
N CYS A 157 6.95 1.25 -18.80
CA CYS A 157 7.65 2.51 -19.10
C CYS A 157 9.13 2.31 -19.46
N GLY A 158 9.66 1.08 -19.37
CA GLY A 158 11.07 0.81 -19.62
C GLY A 158 12.00 1.44 -18.58
N VAL A 159 11.51 1.70 -17.36
CA VAL A 159 12.36 2.18 -16.26
C VAL A 159 13.35 1.06 -15.91
N PRO A 160 14.67 1.33 -15.85
CA PRO A 160 15.62 0.34 -15.40
C PRO A 160 15.40 0.05 -13.91
N LEU A 161 14.99 -1.17 -13.61
CA LEU A 161 14.79 -1.66 -12.24
C LEU A 161 15.97 -2.54 -11.85
N ALA A 162 16.61 -2.23 -10.73
CA ALA A 162 17.78 -2.95 -10.21
C ALA A 162 17.81 -2.90 -8.68
N GLY A 163 18.42 -3.91 -8.05
CA GLY A 163 18.61 -4.00 -6.62
C GLY A 163 17.93 -5.24 -6.02
N GLU A 164 18.50 -5.73 -4.92
CA GLU A 164 18.10 -7.00 -4.27
C GLU A 164 16.59 -7.09 -3.98
N ALA A 165 16.01 -6.02 -3.42
CA ALA A 165 14.58 -6.00 -3.10
C ALA A 165 13.66 -6.04 -4.33
N ILE A 166 14.14 -5.57 -5.49
CA ILE A 166 13.43 -5.69 -6.76
C ILE A 166 13.56 -7.12 -7.28
N GLU A 167 14.76 -7.69 -7.24
CA GLU A 167 15.03 -9.07 -7.68
C GLU A 167 14.17 -10.07 -6.89
N ASP A 168 14.05 -9.90 -5.57
CA ASP A 168 13.18 -10.71 -4.72
C ASP A 168 11.69 -10.56 -5.09
N PHE A 169 11.24 -9.34 -5.38
CA PHE A 169 9.88 -9.10 -5.86
C PHE A 169 9.62 -9.76 -7.21
N GLU A 170 10.56 -9.62 -8.15
CA GLU A 170 10.48 -10.22 -9.49
C GLU A 170 10.46 -11.75 -9.42
N ALA A 171 11.20 -12.36 -8.49
CA ALA A 171 11.16 -13.81 -8.28
C ALA A 171 9.75 -14.29 -7.88
N SER A 172 9.08 -13.59 -6.94
CA SER A 172 7.69 -13.90 -6.57
C SER A 172 6.73 -13.69 -7.73
N TYR A 173 6.85 -12.54 -8.42
CA TYR A 173 6.01 -12.21 -9.56
C TYR A 173 6.14 -13.23 -10.68
N HIS A 174 7.37 -13.68 -11.00
CA HIS A 174 7.60 -14.71 -12.01
C HIS A 174 7.04 -16.08 -11.59
N TYR A 175 7.23 -16.46 -10.32
CA TYR A 175 6.65 -17.69 -9.78
C TYR A 175 5.12 -17.71 -9.93
N GLU A 176 4.44 -16.62 -9.54
CA GLU A 176 2.99 -16.48 -9.69
C GLU A 176 2.56 -16.63 -11.15
N LYS A 177 3.28 -15.97 -12.06
CA LYS A 177 3.00 -16.01 -13.50
C LYS A 177 3.16 -17.41 -14.09
N GLU A 178 4.22 -18.11 -13.73
CA GLU A 178 4.50 -19.49 -14.19
C GLU A 178 3.44 -20.49 -13.72
N HIS A 179 2.83 -20.24 -12.56
CA HIS A 179 1.83 -21.11 -11.96
C HIS A 179 0.38 -20.65 -12.23
N ASN A 180 0.17 -19.62 -13.07
CA ASN A 180 -1.13 -19.00 -13.34
C ASN A 180 -1.85 -18.52 -12.07
N LEU A 181 -1.09 -18.02 -11.10
CA LEU A 181 -1.61 -17.41 -9.89
C LEU A 181 -1.84 -15.91 -10.12
N PRO A 182 -2.87 -15.31 -9.50
CA PRO A 182 -3.05 -13.86 -9.52
C PRO A 182 -1.88 -13.13 -8.83
N HIS A 183 -1.41 -12.02 -9.41
CA HIS A 183 -0.43 -11.14 -8.77
C HIS A 183 -1.07 -10.24 -7.70
N ALA A 184 -2.34 -9.90 -7.84
CA ALA A 184 -3.09 -9.10 -6.89
C ALA A 184 -3.90 -9.99 -5.94
N VAL A 185 -4.12 -9.51 -4.73
CA VAL A 185 -4.92 -10.19 -3.70
C VAL A 185 -6.32 -9.59 -3.60
N ASP A 186 -7.31 -10.40 -3.18
CA ASP A 186 -8.65 -9.90 -2.86
C ASP A 186 -8.60 -9.15 -1.52
N GLY A 187 -8.03 -9.77 -0.48
CA GLY A 187 -7.77 -9.16 0.81
C GLY A 187 -8.95 -9.18 1.78
N ARG A 188 -10.03 -9.88 1.45
CA ARG A 188 -11.15 -10.11 2.37
C ARG A 188 -10.73 -11.04 3.50
N LEU A 189 -11.19 -10.71 4.70
CA LEU A 189 -10.95 -11.47 5.91
C LEU A 189 -12.15 -12.36 6.16
N ALA A 190 -11.89 -13.61 6.50
CA ALA A 190 -12.90 -14.54 7.00
C ALA A 190 -12.45 -15.13 8.34
N THR A 191 -13.41 -15.57 9.14
CA THR A 191 -13.12 -16.27 10.40
C THR A 191 -14.08 -17.43 10.60
N SER A 192 -13.58 -18.49 11.23
CA SER A 192 -14.42 -19.58 11.74
C SER A 192 -14.93 -19.30 13.16
N ALA A 193 -14.47 -18.22 13.81
CA ALA A 193 -14.72 -17.92 15.22
C ALA A 193 -15.79 -16.83 15.42
N GLY A 194 -16.89 -16.91 14.67
CA GLY A 194 -18.02 -15.97 14.82
C GLY A 194 -17.94 -14.80 13.83
N ASN A 195 -18.15 -13.58 14.31
CA ASN A 195 -18.19 -12.38 13.48
C ASN A 195 -16.80 -11.75 13.36
N ILE A 196 -16.37 -11.44 12.13
CA ILE A 196 -15.07 -10.84 11.86
C ILE A 196 -14.93 -9.42 12.45
N ASP A 197 -16.00 -8.62 12.45
CA ASP A 197 -16.00 -7.25 12.98
C ASP A 197 -15.75 -7.25 14.50
N ASP A 198 -16.41 -8.16 15.22
CA ASP A 198 -16.25 -8.32 16.66
C ASP A 198 -14.83 -8.80 16.98
N LEU A 199 -14.34 -9.81 16.25
CA LEU A 199 -12.99 -10.34 16.42
C LEU A 199 -11.92 -9.25 16.21
N LEU A 200 -12.02 -8.44 15.16
CA LEU A 200 -11.06 -7.37 14.91
C LEU A 200 -11.12 -6.27 15.97
N THR A 201 -12.31 -5.97 16.49
CA THR A 201 -12.48 -5.01 17.59
C THR A 201 -11.80 -5.53 18.87
N ASP A 202 -12.01 -6.80 19.21
CA ASP A 202 -11.39 -7.43 20.38
C ASP A 202 -9.86 -7.46 20.25
N ILE A 203 -9.35 -7.79 19.07
CA ILE A 203 -7.91 -7.79 18.77
C ILE A 203 -7.31 -6.40 19.02
N LEU A 204 -7.96 -5.33 18.56
CA LEU A 204 -7.47 -3.97 18.75
C LEU A 204 -7.52 -3.50 20.20
N ASN A 205 -8.53 -3.93 20.96
CA ASN A 205 -8.64 -3.62 22.39
C ASN A 205 -7.61 -4.41 23.22
N ALA A 206 -7.21 -5.60 22.76
CA ALA A 206 -6.25 -6.47 23.45
C ALA A 206 -4.79 -6.19 23.08
N ALA A 207 -4.53 -5.57 21.93
CA ALA A 207 -3.17 -5.24 21.49
C ALA A 207 -2.56 -4.15 22.39
N PRO A 208 -1.38 -4.39 23.02
CA PRO A 208 -0.66 -3.32 23.70
C PRO A 208 -0.21 -2.26 22.69
N LEU A 209 -0.43 -0.98 23.02
CA LEU A 209 -0.15 0.21 22.19
C LEU A 209 1.30 0.32 21.70
#